data_AF-A0A6G7BVE7-F1
#
_entry.id   AF-A0A6G7BVE7-F1
#
_cell.length_a   1.000
_cell.length_b   1.000
_cell.length_c   1.000
_cell.angle_alpha   90.00
_cell.angle_beta   90.00
_cell.angle_gamma   90.00
#
_symmetry.space_group_name_H-M   'P 1'
#
loop_
_entity.id
_entity.type
_entity.pdbx_description
1 polymer ?
#
loop_
_entity_poly.entity_id
_entity_poly.type
_entity_poly.pdbx_seq_one_letter_code
_entity_poly.pdbx_strand_id
1 'polypeptide(L)'
;MYKLLLITFLTVCCLNSSSAHYPTNAVAKIQNSYSYAYIRVEGKFLSKKLKVKVDLGDSDEQIADGEKLSEILTNKKSYAAVLNYMSKIGFELVNTFDLTDNYNGSGGTSGIIYVMKKAEEN
;
A
#
# COMPACT_ATOMS: atom_id res chain seq x y z
N MET A 1 37.76 45.81 -13.08
CA MET A 1 37.75 44.57 -13.91
C MET A 1 37.52 43.28 -13.09
N TYR A 2 36.89 43.36 -11.90
CA TYR A 2 36.60 42.20 -11.03
C TYR A 2 35.13 41.75 -11.11
N LYS A 3 34.22 42.62 -11.56
CA LYS A 3 32.79 42.29 -11.74
C LYS A 3 32.53 41.35 -12.93
N LEU A 4 33.39 41.35 -13.96
CA LEU A 4 33.23 40.46 -15.11
C LEU A 4 33.69 39.02 -14.81
N LEU A 5 34.72 38.87 -13.97
CA LEU A 5 35.27 37.56 -13.56
C LEU A 5 34.29 36.76 -12.68
N LEU A 6 33.44 37.45 -11.91
CA LEU A 6 32.44 36.79 -11.05
C LEU A 6 31.32 36.11 -11.86
N ILE A 7 30.98 36.67 -13.02
CA ILE A 7 29.88 36.18 -13.87
C ILE A 7 30.31 34.93 -14.65
N THR A 8 31.57 34.84 -15.04
CA THR A 8 32.13 33.64 -15.69
C THR A 8 32.32 32.45 -14.75
N PHE A 9 32.44 32.68 -13.44
CA PHE A 9 32.58 31.59 -12.48
C PHE A 9 31.23 30.91 -12.17
N LEU A 10 30.12 31.67 -12.18
CA LEU A 10 28.80 31.15 -11.85
C LEU A 10 28.19 30.25 -12.95
N THR A 11 28.59 30.42 -14.21
CA THR A 11 28.02 29.68 -15.35
C THR A 11 28.60 28.28 -15.55
N VAL A 12 29.78 27.97 -14.98
CA VAL A 12 30.43 26.65 -15.13
C VAL A 12 29.87 25.62 -14.14
N CYS A 13 29.26 26.04 -13.04
CA CYS A 13 28.74 25.13 -12.01
C CYS A 13 27.42 24.42 -12.38
N CYS A 14 26.75 24.80 -13.47
CA CYS A 14 25.44 24.26 -13.84
C CYS A 14 25.46 23.12 -14.87
N LEU A 15 26.63 22.63 -15.30
CA LEU A 15 26.74 21.61 -16.37
C LEU A 15 27.04 20.18 -15.90
N ASN A 16 27.06 19.92 -14.59
CA ASN A 16 27.19 18.56 -14.06
C ASN A 16 25.82 17.88 -13.95
N SER A 17 25.21 17.55 -15.10
CA SER A 17 24.11 16.59 -15.13
C SER A 17 24.69 15.18 -14.98
N SER A 18 24.76 14.68 -13.74
CA SER A 18 25.00 13.26 -13.50
C SER A 18 23.79 12.47 -14.01
N SER A 19 23.92 11.81 -15.16
CA SER A 19 22.96 10.81 -15.58
C SER A 19 23.21 9.53 -14.77
N ALA A 20 22.30 9.18 -13.87
CA ALA A 20 22.30 7.88 -13.22
C ALA A 20 22.01 6.82 -14.29
N HIS A 21 23.03 6.07 -14.69
CA HIS A 21 22.88 4.92 -15.57
C HIS A 21 22.33 3.76 -14.74
N TYR A 22 21.02 3.48 -14.86
CA TYR A 22 20.43 2.28 -14.27
C TYR A 22 20.81 1.07 -15.13
N PRO A 23 21.45 0.03 -14.56
CA PRO A 23 21.65 -1.20 -15.29
C PRO A 23 20.28 -1.88 -15.50
N THR A 24 19.78 -1.83 -16.73
CA THR A 24 18.72 -2.71 -17.21
C THR A 24 19.27 -4.13 -17.35
N ASN A 25 19.22 -4.90 -16.27
CA ASN A 25 19.40 -6.35 -16.30
C ASN A 25 18.24 -7.01 -15.54
N ALA A 26 17.40 -7.70 -16.32
CA ALA A 26 16.59 -8.88 -16.00
C ALA A 26 16.04 -9.06 -14.56
N VAL A 27 14.71 -8.98 -14.45
CA VAL A 27 13.87 -9.74 -13.50
C VAL A 27 14.16 -9.51 -12.01
N ALA A 28 14.00 -8.26 -11.54
CA ALA A 28 13.76 -7.96 -10.13
C ALA A 28 13.11 -6.57 -9.99
N LYS A 29 11.82 -6.45 -10.34
CA LYS A 29 11.06 -5.23 -10.05
C LYS A 29 9.63 -5.57 -9.65
N ILE A 30 9.48 -6.11 -8.45
CA ILE A 30 8.37 -5.79 -7.54
C ILE A 30 8.96 -5.68 -6.12
N GLN A 31 9.81 -4.69 -5.89
CA GLN A 31 10.01 -4.11 -4.55
C GLN A 31 9.36 -2.73 -4.56
N ASN A 32 8.05 -2.69 -4.78
CA ASN A 32 7.28 -1.53 -4.35
C ASN A 32 7.00 -1.75 -2.86
N SER A 33 7.85 -1.17 -2.01
CA SER A 33 7.71 -1.31 -0.56
C SER A 33 6.53 -0.46 -0.07
N TYR A 34 5.32 -0.91 -0.36
CA TYR A 34 4.12 -0.41 0.32
C TYR A 34 4.27 -0.81 1.77
N SER A 35 4.70 0.13 2.61
CA SER A 35 5.08 -0.18 3.98
C SER A 35 3.88 -0.64 4.79
N TYR A 36 2.69 -0.17 4.45
CA TYR A 36 1.44 -0.51 5.13
C TYR A 36 0.31 -0.83 4.17
N ALA A 37 -0.59 -1.70 4.60
CA ALA A 37 -1.86 -2.01 3.96
C ALA A 37 -2.99 -1.83 4.98
N TYR A 38 -4.02 -1.10 4.60
CA TYR A 38 -5.27 -0.95 5.35
C TYR A 38 -6.33 -1.83 4.72
N ILE A 39 -6.84 -2.79 5.47
CA ILE A 39 -7.72 -3.83 4.95
C ILE A 39 -9.04 -3.77 5.69
N ARG A 40 -10.06 -3.23 5.02
CA ARG A 40 -11.43 -3.21 5.52
C ARG A 40 -12.13 -4.51 5.15
N VAL A 41 -12.57 -5.25 6.16
CA VAL A 41 -13.24 -6.54 6.03
C VAL A 41 -14.63 -6.45 6.63
N GLU A 42 -15.64 -6.77 5.83
CA GLU A 42 -17.05 -6.67 6.22
C GLU A 42 -17.82 -7.91 5.78
N GLY A 43 -18.95 -8.17 6.43
CA GLY A 43 -19.93 -9.13 5.93
C GLY A 43 -20.52 -8.66 4.60
N LYS A 44 -20.59 -9.54 3.59
CA LYS A 44 -21.30 -9.24 2.35
C LYS A 44 -22.80 -9.39 2.59
N PHE A 45 -23.59 -8.36 2.28
CA PHE A 45 -25.04 -8.35 2.47
C PHE A 45 -25.68 -9.61 1.86
N LEU A 46 -26.44 -10.35 2.68
CA LEU A 46 -27.11 -11.62 2.34
C LEU A 46 -26.18 -12.81 1.99
N SER A 47 -24.89 -12.74 2.32
CA SER A 47 -23.95 -13.84 2.09
C SER A 47 -23.13 -14.15 3.34
N LYS A 48 -22.77 -15.43 3.54
CA LYS A 48 -21.78 -15.85 4.56
C LYS A 48 -20.33 -15.54 4.16
N LYS A 49 -20.16 -14.73 3.12
CA LYS A 49 -18.87 -14.38 2.53
C LYS A 49 -18.49 -12.96 2.93
N LEU A 50 -17.22 -12.64 2.83
CA LEU A 50 -16.69 -11.33 3.15
C LEU A 50 -16.62 -10.44 1.90
N LYS A 51 -16.82 -9.14 2.13
CA LYS A 51 -16.44 -8.06 1.22
C LYS A 51 -15.15 -7.46 1.78
N VAL A 52 -14.12 -7.37 0.95
CA VAL A 52 -12.81 -6.88 1.37
C VAL A 52 -12.39 -5.72 0.49
N LYS A 53 -11.90 -4.64 1.11
CA LYS A 53 -11.21 -3.55 0.43
C LYS A 53 -9.81 -3.41 1.01
N VAL A 54 -8.82 -3.35 0.14
CA VAL A 54 -7.41 -3.16 0.46
C VAL A 54 -6.98 -1.81 -0.08
N ASP A 55 -6.40 -1.00 0.79
CA ASP A 55 -5.79 0.27 0.49
C ASP A 55 -4.29 0.17 0.76
N LEU A 56 -3.49 0.47 -0.26
CA LEU A 56 -2.03 0.44 -0.23
C LEU A 56 -1.42 1.85 -0.33
N GLY A 57 -2.23 2.90 -0.47
CA GLY A 57 -1.83 4.29 -0.71
C GLY A 57 -2.41 4.89 -1.99
N ASP A 58 -2.01 6.14 -2.27
CA ASP A 58 -2.69 7.01 -3.23
C ASP A 58 -2.09 7.03 -4.66
N SER A 59 -0.95 6.38 -4.90
CA SER A 59 -0.39 6.33 -6.26
C SER A 59 -1.21 5.39 -7.17
N ASP A 60 -1.22 5.65 -8.48
CA ASP A 60 -1.98 4.83 -9.43
C ASP A 60 -1.63 3.33 -9.37
N GLU A 61 -0.36 3.00 -9.12
CA GLU A 61 0.11 1.63 -8.95
C GLU A 61 -0.41 1.00 -7.65
N GLN A 62 -0.41 1.77 -6.55
CA GLN A 62 -0.97 1.35 -5.26
C GLN A 62 -2.46 1.10 -5.33
N ILE A 63 -3.20 2.00 -5.99
CA ILE A 63 -4.63 1.88 -6.19
C ILE A 63 -4.94 0.63 -7.01
N ALA A 64 -4.27 0.44 -8.15
CA ALA A 64 -4.49 -0.71 -9.01
C ALA A 64 -4.17 -2.04 -8.32
N ASP A 65 -3.08 -2.11 -7.55
CA ASP A 65 -2.72 -3.32 -6.81
C ASP A 65 -3.64 -3.56 -5.61
N GLY A 66 -4.07 -2.51 -4.91
CA GLY A 66 -5.08 -2.57 -3.86
C GLY A 66 -6.42 -3.08 -4.37
N GLU A 67 -6.85 -2.63 -5.55
CA GLU A 67 -8.06 -3.14 -6.22
C GLU A 67 -7.95 -4.63 -6.56
N LYS A 68 -6.84 -5.05 -7.18
CA LYS A 68 -6.60 -6.48 -7.46
C LYS A 68 -6.62 -7.33 -6.20
N LEU A 69 -5.96 -6.89 -5.13
CA LEU A 69 -5.98 -7.60 -3.85
C LEU A 69 -7.39 -7.64 -3.25
N SER A 70 -8.15 -6.56 -3.35
CA SER A 70 -9.55 -6.48 -2.91
C SER A 70 -10.42 -7.52 -3.60
N GLU A 71 -10.23 -7.71 -4.91
CA GLU A 71 -10.95 -8.72 -5.69
C GLU A 71 -10.58 -10.14 -5.26
N ILE A 72 -9.29 -10.43 -5.08
CA ILE A 72 -8.79 -11.75 -4.65
C ILE A 72 -9.29 -12.13 -3.25
N LEU A 73 -9.36 -11.15 -2.35
CA LEU A 73 -9.76 -11.33 -0.96
C LEU A 73 -11.27 -11.29 -0.75
N THR A 74 -12.01 -10.63 -1.65
CA THR A 74 -13.46 -10.67 -1.63
C THR A 74 -13.95 -12.11 -1.86
N ASN A 75 -15.08 -12.45 -1.24
CA ASN A 75 -15.67 -13.80 -1.22
C ASN A 75 -14.94 -14.85 -0.37
N LYS A 76 -13.86 -14.50 0.34
CA LYS A 76 -13.31 -15.35 1.41
C LYS A 76 -14.38 -15.58 2.49
N LYS A 77 -14.35 -16.74 3.13
CA LYS A 77 -15.38 -17.17 4.10
C LYS A 77 -15.07 -16.75 5.54
N SER A 78 -13.84 -16.33 5.84
CA SER A 78 -13.43 -16.00 7.21
C SER A 78 -12.38 -14.91 7.23
N TYR A 79 -12.39 -14.15 8.32
CA TYR A 79 -11.40 -13.12 8.63
C TYR A 79 -9.96 -13.68 8.63
N ALA A 80 -9.78 -14.86 9.22
CA ALA A 80 -8.49 -15.57 9.21
C ALA A 80 -8.00 -15.90 7.78
N ALA A 81 -8.90 -16.21 6.84
CA ALA A 81 -8.51 -16.47 5.46
C ALA A 81 -7.98 -15.23 4.74
N VAL A 82 -8.40 -14.03 5.17
CA VAL A 82 -7.85 -12.75 4.69
C VAL A 82 -6.45 -12.55 5.26
N LEU A 83 -6.28 -12.67 6.58
CA LEU A 83 -4.99 -12.53 7.27
C LEU A 83 -3.94 -13.53 6.75
N ASN A 84 -4.32 -14.80 6.58
CA ASN A 84 -3.42 -15.84 6.09
C ASN A 84 -2.94 -15.55 4.66
N TYR A 85 -3.81 -15.01 3.80
CA TYR A 85 -3.40 -14.64 2.45
C TYR A 85 -2.39 -13.48 2.47
N MET A 86 -2.68 -12.44 3.25
CA MET A 86 -1.79 -11.28 3.38
C MET A 86 -0.43 -11.67 3.99
N SER A 87 -0.43 -12.54 5.01
CA SER A 87 0.78 -13.11 5.58
C SER A 87 1.59 -13.90 4.56
N LYS A 88 0.94 -14.70 3.71
CA LYS A 88 1.60 -15.44 2.63
C LYS A 88 2.31 -14.53 1.63
N ILE A 89 1.80 -13.32 1.40
CA ILE A 89 2.44 -12.33 0.52
C ILE A 89 3.33 -11.34 1.31
N GLY A 90 3.72 -11.69 2.53
CA GLY A 90 4.73 -10.97 3.31
C GLY A 90 4.20 -9.75 4.06
N PHE A 91 2.92 -9.70 4.41
CA PHE A 91 2.39 -8.67 5.32
C PHE A 91 2.18 -9.22 6.73
N GLU A 92 2.57 -8.45 7.72
CA GLU A 92 2.43 -8.76 9.14
C GLU A 92 1.35 -7.90 9.77
N LEU A 93 0.48 -8.50 10.57
CA LEU A 93 -0.57 -7.76 11.27
C LEU A 93 0.05 -6.89 12.37
N VAL A 94 -0.20 -5.58 12.31
CA VAL A 94 0.28 -4.61 13.30
C VAL A 94 -0.84 -4.18 14.23
N ASN A 95 -2.02 -3.92 13.67
CA ASN A 95 -3.15 -3.44 14.45
C ASN A 95 -4.49 -3.89 13.87
N THR A 96 -5.52 -3.87 14.71
CA THR A 96 -6.89 -4.20 14.36
C THR A 96 -7.84 -3.17 14.95
N PHE A 97 -8.80 -2.68 14.17
CA PHE A 97 -9.86 -1.80 14.62
C PHE A 97 -11.22 -2.40 14.31
N ASP A 98 -12.14 -2.35 15.27
CA ASP A 98 -13.53 -2.74 15.03
C ASP A 98 -14.27 -1.60 14.32
N LEU A 99 -14.98 -1.95 13.25
CA LEU A 99 -15.97 -1.08 12.65
C LEU A 99 -17.29 -1.31 13.37
N THR A 100 -17.83 -0.25 13.96
CA THR A 100 -19.12 -0.30 14.65
C THR A 100 -20.10 0.58 13.90
N ASP A 101 -21.21 0.00 13.47
CA ASP A 101 -22.32 0.76 12.91
C ASP A 101 -23.38 0.93 13.99
N ASN A 102 -23.81 2.17 14.20
CA ASN A 102 -24.91 2.51 15.09
C ASN A 102 -26.06 3.08 14.25
N TYR A 103 -27.18 2.39 14.20
CA TYR A 103 -28.39 2.86 13.53
C TYR A 103 -29.59 2.79 14.48
N ASN A 104 -30.24 3.93 14.71
CA ASN A 104 -31.41 4.06 15.59
C ASN A 104 -31.24 3.45 17.00
N GLY A 105 -30.07 3.61 17.62
CA GLY A 105 -29.79 3.10 18.97
C GLY A 105 -29.51 1.60 19.06
N SER A 106 -29.56 0.88 17.94
CA SER A 106 -29.03 -0.48 17.82
C SER A 106 -27.61 -0.42 17.28
N GLY A 107 -26.65 -0.95 18.05
CA GLY A 107 -25.24 -1.01 17.69
C GLY A 107 -24.76 -2.43 17.41
N GLY A 108 -23.71 -2.57 16.61
CA GLY A 108 -23.03 -3.84 16.39
C GLY A 108 -21.76 -3.67 15.56
N THR A 109 -20.85 -4.64 15.67
CA THR A 109 -19.65 -4.69 14.84
C THR A 109 -20.06 -4.98 13.39
N SER A 110 -19.88 -4.00 12.50
CA SER A 110 -20.18 -4.08 11.07
C SER A 110 -19.01 -4.68 10.26
N GLY A 111 -17.81 -4.67 10.83
CA GLY A 111 -16.62 -5.21 10.21
C GLY A 111 -15.38 -4.96 11.05
N ILE A 112 -14.22 -5.20 10.44
CA ILE A 112 -12.90 -5.00 11.05
C ILE A 112 -11.97 -4.34 10.04
N ILE A 113 -11.11 -3.44 10.50
CA ILE A 113 -9.95 -2.95 9.75
C ILE A 113 -8.69 -3.61 10.28
N TYR A 114 -7.94 -4.27 9.40
CA TYR A 114 -6.57 -4.68 9.69
C TYR A 114 -5.59 -3.63 9.17
N VAL A 115 -4.63 -3.28 10.01
CA VAL A 115 -3.43 -2.53 9.60
C VAL A 115 -2.29 -3.53 9.56
N MET A 116 -1.72 -3.74 8.38
CA MET A 116 -0.64 -4.68 8.18
C MET A 116 0.59 -3.97 7.62
N LYS A 117 1.79 -4.31 8.12
CA LYS A 117 3.07 -3.79 7.61
C LYS A 117 3.68 -4.82 6.66
N LYS A 118 4.31 -4.38 5.56
CA LYS A 118 5.13 -5.29 4.75
C LYS A 118 6.36 -5.71 5.56
N ALA A 119 6.57 -7.01 5.73
CA ALA A 119 7.75 -7.56 6.37
C ALA A 119 8.99 -7.17 5.56
N GLU A 120 10.05 -6.76 6.25
CA GLU A 120 11.36 -6.58 5.64
C GLU A 120 11.91 -7.99 5.31
N GLU A 121 12.40 -8.17 4.08
CA GLU A 121 13.11 -9.41 3.70
C GLU A 121 14.40 -9.45 4.55
N ASN A 122 14.43 -10.33 5.56
CA ASN A 122 15.64 -10.62 6.35
C ASN A 122 16.61 -11.49 5.56
#